data_AF-A0A0H4KE50-F1
#
_entry.id   AF-A0A0H4KE50-F1
#
_cell.length_a   1.000
_cell.length_b   1.000
_cell.length_c   1.000
_cell.angle_alpha   90.00
_cell.angle_beta   90.00
_cell.angle_gamma   90.00
#
_symmetry.space_group_name_H-M   'P 1'
#
loop_
_entity.id
_entity.type
_entity.pdbx_description
1 polymer ?
#
loop_
_entity_poly.entity_id
_entity_poly.type
_entity_poly.pdbx_seq_one_letter_code
_entity_poly.pdbx_strand_id
1 'polypeptide(L)'
;MSDLSIFRGTPYPINRFINVHCITIGEIEEVGENLYNTFLSNVLFNKSLLADGNPEVMSMDDYKLLLALVSESPEFKEIFLQSLSFFIKQEVHFNLEGGFFYVVAEDETVPITEEDLIYIRDIIKKQNFVDDKAMDKKKPANSKAQELLERMRKAKEKIAKRQQEKDKKKTLSLLDITEIVACYAENLDPFKVWDLTVYQLYMSFIRLQMKDTYETNRLMLPHAASEDFAKDFQESHWASKINT
;
A
#
# COMPACT_ATOMS: atom_id res chain seq x y z
N MET A 1 10.46 -11.46 -5.61
CA MET A 1 9.78 -10.65 -6.65
C MET A 1 10.78 -9.80 -7.41
N SER A 2 10.75 -9.82 -8.75
CA SER A 2 11.62 -8.99 -9.59
C SER A 2 11.05 -7.57 -9.75
N ASP A 3 11.88 -6.52 -9.66
CA ASP A 3 11.43 -5.15 -9.89
C ASP A 3 10.86 -4.95 -11.30
N LEU A 4 11.38 -5.71 -12.27
CA LEU A 4 10.91 -5.69 -13.65
C LEU A 4 9.50 -6.25 -13.80
N SER A 5 9.11 -7.27 -13.02
CA SER A 5 7.74 -7.82 -13.09
C SER A 5 6.72 -6.84 -12.52
N ILE A 6 7.07 -6.12 -11.45
CA ILE A 6 6.23 -5.08 -10.86
C ILE A 6 6.09 -3.92 -11.85
N PHE A 7 7.21 -3.46 -12.42
CA PHE A 7 7.19 -2.38 -13.38
C PHE A 7 6.40 -2.74 -14.65
N ARG A 8 6.40 -4.00 -15.08
CA ARG A 8 5.57 -4.46 -16.20
C ARG A 8 4.08 -4.51 -15.85
N GLY A 9 3.72 -4.59 -14.57
CA GLY A 9 2.33 -4.77 -14.13
C GLY A 9 1.83 -6.21 -14.23
N THR A 10 2.73 -7.20 -14.33
CA THR A 10 2.30 -8.61 -14.41
C THR A 10 1.84 -9.11 -13.04
N PRO A 11 0.74 -9.88 -12.96
CA PRO A 11 0.35 -10.55 -11.73
C PRO A 11 1.50 -11.40 -11.17
N TYR A 12 1.65 -11.38 -9.86
CA TYR A 12 2.69 -12.12 -9.18
C TYR A 12 2.15 -13.41 -8.57
N PRO A 13 2.67 -14.58 -8.95
CA PRO A 13 2.20 -15.85 -8.40
C PRO A 13 2.64 -16.00 -6.95
N ILE A 14 1.67 -16.25 -6.08
CA ILE A 14 1.90 -16.67 -4.69
C ILE A 14 2.07 -18.19 -4.67
N ASN A 15 1.13 -18.88 -5.32
CA ASN A 15 1.17 -20.32 -5.54
C ASN A 15 0.51 -20.64 -6.88
N ARG A 16 0.17 -21.92 -7.12
CA ARG A 16 -0.43 -22.36 -8.39
C ARG A 16 -1.76 -21.66 -8.71
N PHE A 17 -2.54 -21.31 -7.70
CA PHE A 17 -3.92 -20.83 -7.87
C PHE A 17 -4.09 -19.35 -7.55
N ILE A 18 -3.24 -18.80 -6.68
CA ILE A 18 -3.35 -17.43 -6.19
C ILE A 18 -2.27 -16.55 -6.82
N ASN A 19 -2.71 -15.44 -7.41
CA ASN A 19 -1.85 -14.37 -7.92
C ASN A 19 -2.22 -13.05 -7.25
N VAL A 20 -1.25 -12.17 -7.06
CA VAL A 20 -1.49 -10.77 -6.65
C VAL A 20 -1.37 -9.87 -7.86
N HIS A 21 -2.42 -9.09 -8.12
CA HIS A 21 -2.52 -8.23 -9.29
C HIS A 21 -2.08 -6.81 -8.94
N CYS A 22 -1.31 -6.19 -9.85
CA CYS A 22 -1.05 -4.77 -9.78
C CYS A 22 -2.33 -4.01 -10.15
N ILE A 23 -2.82 -3.17 -9.26
CA ILE A 23 -4.04 -2.38 -9.50
C ILE A 23 -3.71 -1.16 -10.35
N THR A 24 -4.55 -0.91 -11.37
CA THR A 24 -4.48 0.24 -12.28
C THR A 24 -5.21 1.46 -11.74
N ILE A 25 -4.88 2.64 -12.27
CA ILE A 25 -5.58 3.87 -11.90
C ILE A 25 -7.04 3.83 -12.35
N GLY A 26 -7.34 3.21 -13.50
CA GLY A 26 -8.72 2.96 -13.94
C GLY A 26 -9.51 2.13 -12.94
N GLU A 27 -8.93 1.04 -12.43
CA GLU A 27 -9.60 0.21 -11.41
C GLU A 27 -9.82 0.97 -10.09
N ILE A 28 -8.94 1.91 -9.74
CA ILE A 28 -9.12 2.78 -8.56
C ILE A 28 -10.25 3.77 -8.79
N GLU A 29 -10.39 4.30 -10.00
CA GLU A 29 -11.50 5.20 -10.37
C GLU A 29 -12.84 4.46 -10.30
N GLU A 30 -12.91 3.26 -10.87
CA GLU A 30 -14.13 2.43 -10.89
C GLU A 30 -14.65 2.10 -9.48
N VAL A 31 -13.74 1.79 -8.55
CA VAL A 31 -14.09 1.45 -7.16
C VAL A 31 -14.18 2.67 -6.24
N GLY A 32 -13.55 3.78 -6.65
CA GLY A 32 -13.37 4.99 -5.86
C GLY A 32 -12.14 4.94 -4.93
N GLU A 33 -11.38 6.05 -4.91
CA GLU A 33 -10.13 6.20 -4.16
C GLU A 33 -10.28 5.89 -2.65
N ASN A 34 -11.38 6.32 -2.02
CA ASN A 34 -11.63 6.08 -0.60
C ASN A 34 -11.80 4.58 -0.27
N LEU A 35 -12.50 3.85 -1.14
CA LEU A 35 -12.72 2.43 -0.97
C LEU A 35 -11.45 1.64 -1.26
N TYR A 36 -10.70 2.02 -2.31
CA TYR A 36 -9.37 1.48 -2.58
C TYR A 36 -8.40 1.68 -1.38
N ASN A 37 -8.35 2.88 -0.80
CA ASN A 37 -7.52 3.16 0.38
C ASN A 37 -7.96 2.34 1.60
N THR A 38 -9.26 2.06 1.72
CA THR A 38 -9.81 1.16 2.74
C THR A 38 -9.33 -0.26 2.49
N PHE A 39 -9.37 -0.76 1.25
CA PHE A 39 -8.86 -2.08 0.91
C PHE A 39 -7.37 -2.24 1.22
N LEU A 40 -6.56 -1.26 0.80
CA LEU A 40 -5.14 -1.22 1.06
C LEU A 40 -4.85 -1.27 2.57
N SER A 41 -5.56 -0.44 3.36
CA SER A 41 -5.38 -0.38 4.82
C SER A 41 -5.75 -1.68 5.53
N ASN A 42 -6.79 -2.38 5.05
CA ASN A 42 -7.24 -3.64 5.65
C ASN A 42 -6.30 -4.81 5.32
N VAL A 43 -5.84 -4.94 4.07
CA VAL A 43 -4.90 -6.03 3.72
C VAL A 43 -3.55 -5.82 4.41
N LEU A 44 -3.08 -4.57 4.45
CA LEU A 44 -1.84 -4.18 5.14
C LEU A 44 -2.00 -4.02 6.66
N PHE A 45 -3.07 -4.58 7.22
CA PHE A 45 -3.27 -4.61 8.66
C PHE A 45 -2.03 -5.18 9.36
N ASN A 46 -1.55 -4.45 10.35
CA ASN A 46 -0.53 -4.92 11.27
C ASN A 46 -0.98 -4.65 12.71
N LYS A 47 -0.40 -5.36 13.67
CA LYS A 47 -0.72 -5.13 15.07
C LYS A 47 -0.31 -3.74 15.56
N SER A 48 0.65 -3.06 14.91
CA SER A 48 1.10 -1.73 15.35
C SER A 48 0.03 -0.64 15.18
N LEU A 49 -0.95 -0.85 14.31
CA LEU A 49 -2.17 -0.02 14.22
C LEU A 49 -3.02 -0.09 15.50
N LEU A 50 -3.00 -1.22 16.20
CA LEU A 50 -3.79 -1.49 17.41
C LEU A 50 -2.97 -1.43 18.69
N ALA A 51 -1.65 -1.60 18.57
CA ALA A 51 -0.72 -1.48 19.66
C ALA A 51 -0.60 0.00 20.03
N ASP A 52 -1.59 0.49 20.78
CA ASP A 52 -1.39 1.44 21.87
C ASP A 52 -0.57 0.74 23.01
N GLY A 53 0.30 -0.22 22.61
CA GLY A 53 1.18 -1.21 23.25
C GLY A 53 0.79 -1.67 24.63
N ASN A 54 -0.38 -2.25 24.61
CA ASN A 54 -0.65 -3.43 25.38
C ASN A 54 0.42 -4.52 25.07
N PRO A 55 1.18 -5.00 26.08
CA PRO A 55 2.14 -6.08 25.93
C PRO A 55 1.54 -7.37 25.37
N GLU A 56 0.27 -7.66 25.63
CA GLU A 56 -0.43 -8.86 25.16
C GLU A 56 -0.63 -8.81 23.64
N VAL A 57 -1.09 -7.68 23.09
CA VAL A 57 -1.25 -7.48 21.63
C VAL A 57 0.11 -7.47 20.93
N MET A 58 1.12 -6.89 21.57
CA MET A 58 2.48 -6.91 21.04
C MET A 58 3.09 -8.31 21.02
N SER A 59 2.74 -9.15 22.00
CA SER A 59 3.16 -10.55 22.09
C SER A 59 2.35 -11.49 21.18
N MET A 60 1.14 -11.09 20.77
CA MET A 60 0.37 -11.83 19.79
C MET A 60 1.00 -11.73 18.41
N ASP A 61 0.91 -12.85 17.71
CA ASP A 61 1.23 -12.92 16.30
C ASP A 61 0.18 -12.17 15.46
N ASP A 62 0.63 -11.47 14.41
CA ASP A 62 -0.21 -10.60 13.57
C ASP A 62 -1.31 -11.39 12.86
N TYR A 63 -1.03 -12.63 12.48
CA TYR A 63 -1.99 -13.51 11.83
C TYR A 63 -3.04 -14.00 12.84
N LYS A 64 -2.64 -14.40 14.05
CA LYS A 64 -3.60 -14.74 15.12
C LYS A 64 -4.53 -13.60 15.47
N LEU A 65 -4.01 -12.37 15.54
CA LEU A 65 -4.80 -11.17 15.81
C LEU A 65 -5.82 -10.91 14.68
N LEU A 66 -5.39 -11.08 13.42
CA LEU A 66 -6.28 -10.99 12.27
C LEU A 66 -7.42 -12.01 12.35
N LEU A 67 -7.10 -13.27 12.64
CA LEU A 67 -8.11 -14.34 12.75
C LEU A 67 -9.14 -14.03 13.84
N ALA A 68 -8.70 -13.51 15.00
CA ALA A 68 -9.61 -13.08 16.06
C ALA A 68 -10.55 -11.96 15.58
N LEU A 69 -10.01 -10.93 14.92
CA LEU A 69 -10.80 -9.81 14.41
C LEU A 69 -11.85 -10.23 13.37
N VAL A 70 -11.47 -11.10 12.44
CA VAL A 70 -12.37 -11.65 11.41
C VAL A 70 -13.45 -12.54 12.04
N SER A 71 -13.13 -13.24 13.12
CA SER A 71 -14.09 -14.10 13.81
C SER A 71 -15.10 -13.32 14.66
N GLU A 72 -14.68 -12.19 15.24
CA GLU A 72 -15.49 -11.42 16.18
C GLU A 72 -16.28 -10.26 15.53
N SER A 73 -15.82 -9.70 14.41
CA SER A 73 -16.49 -8.58 13.75
C SER A 73 -16.91 -8.93 12.31
N PRO A 74 -18.22 -9.16 12.07
CA PRO A 74 -18.74 -9.43 10.74
C PRO A 74 -18.41 -8.34 9.72
N GLU A 75 -18.45 -7.07 10.13
CA GLU A 75 -18.16 -5.94 9.25
C GLU A 75 -16.68 -5.89 8.87
N PHE A 76 -15.78 -6.23 9.81
CA PHE A 76 -14.35 -6.34 9.51
C PHE A 76 -14.07 -7.52 8.59
N LYS A 77 -14.69 -8.67 8.86
CA LYS A 77 -14.60 -9.85 8.01
C LYS A 77 -14.99 -9.52 6.57
N GLU A 78 -16.16 -8.92 6.37
CA GLU A 78 -16.66 -8.59 5.04
C GLU A 78 -15.71 -7.66 4.30
N ILE A 79 -15.30 -6.53 4.90
CA ILE A 79 -14.39 -5.60 4.23
C ILE A 79 -13.02 -6.24 3.98
N PHE A 80 -12.49 -7.05 4.90
CA PHE A 80 -11.20 -7.70 4.74
C PHE A 80 -11.21 -8.73 3.59
N LEU A 81 -12.27 -9.53 3.50
CA LEU A 81 -12.46 -10.50 2.41
C LEU A 81 -12.60 -9.78 1.06
N GLN A 82 -13.40 -8.71 0.99
CA GLN A 82 -13.49 -7.87 -0.21
C GLN A 82 -12.14 -7.28 -0.59
N SER A 83 -11.37 -6.81 0.41
CA SER A 83 -10.05 -6.21 0.20
C SER A 83 -9.07 -7.23 -0.39
N LEU A 84 -8.96 -8.43 0.20
CA LEU A 84 -8.11 -9.49 -0.35
C LEU A 84 -8.57 -9.86 -1.76
N SER A 85 -9.89 -10.06 -1.95
CA SER A 85 -10.46 -10.44 -3.24
C SER A 85 -10.15 -9.43 -4.35
N PHE A 86 -10.12 -8.14 -4.00
CA PHE A 86 -9.80 -7.07 -4.94
C PHE A 86 -8.36 -7.16 -5.47
N PHE A 87 -7.38 -7.45 -4.60
CA PHE A 87 -5.97 -7.57 -5.00
C PHE A 87 -5.62 -8.90 -5.65
N ILE A 88 -6.30 -10.00 -5.29
CA ILE A 88 -6.05 -11.32 -5.90
C ILE A 88 -6.94 -11.62 -7.11
N LYS A 89 -7.95 -10.78 -7.35
CA LYS A 89 -8.96 -10.93 -8.41
C LYS A 89 -9.70 -12.28 -8.39
N GLN A 90 -9.91 -12.81 -7.19
CA GLN A 90 -10.63 -14.05 -6.90
C GLN A 90 -11.43 -13.88 -5.62
N GLU A 91 -12.58 -14.54 -5.51
CA GLU A 91 -13.40 -14.47 -4.30
C GLU A 91 -12.73 -15.20 -3.14
N VAL A 92 -12.50 -14.48 -2.04
CA VAL A 92 -11.92 -15.02 -0.81
C VAL A 92 -13.01 -15.28 0.21
N HIS A 93 -12.96 -16.46 0.81
CA HIS A 93 -13.87 -16.90 1.84
C HIS A 93 -13.12 -17.16 3.16
N PHE A 94 -13.87 -17.25 4.25
CA PHE A 94 -13.34 -17.57 5.57
C PHE A 94 -14.16 -18.69 6.22
N ASN A 95 -13.48 -19.79 6.55
CA ASN A 95 -14.06 -20.90 7.27
C ASN A 95 -14.00 -20.61 8.78
N LEU A 96 -15.18 -20.40 9.40
CA LEU A 96 -15.29 -20.08 10.83
C LEU A 96 -14.91 -21.26 11.75
N GLU A 97 -15.24 -22.49 11.36
CA GLU A 97 -14.97 -23.68 12.16
C GLU A 97 -13.49 -24.06 12.13
N GLY A 98 -12.86 -23.93 10.96
CA GLY A 98 -11.45 -24.23 10.75
C GLY A 98 -10.49 -23.06 11.01
N GLY A 99 -11.00 -21.82 11.04
CA GLY A 99 -10.20 -20.62 11.29
C GLY A 99 -9.18 -20.29 10.20
N PHE A 100 -9.54 -20.46 8.92
CA PHE A 100 -8.65 -20.19 7.79
C PHE A 100 -9.36 -19.51 6.62
N PHE A 101 -8.58 -18.76 5.82
CA PHE A 101 -9.03 -18.15 4.57
C PHE A 101 -8.83 -19.14 3.41
N TYR A 102 -9.67 -19.07 2.39
CA TYR A 102 -9.54 -19.93 1.21
C TYR A 102 -10.12 -19.26 -0.04
N VAL A 103 -9.69 -19.75 -1.20
CA VAL A 103 -10.33 -19.48 -2.50
C VAL A 103 -10.86 -20.79 -3.08
N VAL A 104 -11.84 -20.71 -3.97
CA VAL A 104 -12.31 -21.86 -4.74
C VAL A 104 -11.69 -21.78 -6.13
N ALA A 105 -10.88 -22.77 -6.49
CA ALA A 105 -10.20 -22.85 -7.78
C ALA A 105 -10.30 -24.26 -8.34
N GLU A 106 -10.68 -24.42 -9.62
CA GLU A 106 -10.81 -25.73 -10.27
C GLU A 106 -11.70 -26.72 -9.47
N ASP A 107 -12.79 -26.23 -8.86
CA ASP A 107 -13.68 -26.97 -7.95
C ASP A 107 -13.04 -27.49 -6.64
N GLU A 108 -11.81 -27.07 -6.35
CA GLU A 108 -11.09 -27.37 -5.11
C GLU A 108 -11.07 -26.18 -4.15
N THR A 109 -11.07 -26.49 -2.85
CA THR A 109 -10.85 -25.48 -1.80
C THR A 109 -9.36 -25.33 -1.55
N VAL A 110 -8.82 -24.16 -1.92
CA VAL A 110 -7.39 -23.85 -1.76
C VAL A 110 -7.21 -22.93 -0.56
N PRO A 111 -6.59 -23.40 0.55
CA PRO A 111 -6.36 -22.56 1.71
C PRO A 111 -5.32 -21.47 1.41
N ILE A 112 -5.55 -20.28 1.95
CA ILE A 112 -4.55 -19.20 2.00
C ILE A 112 -3.83 -19.35 3.34
N THR A 113 -2.55 -19.73 3.29
CA THR A 113 -1.74 -19.92 4.49
C THR A 113 -1.30 -18.58 5.09
N GLU A 114 -0.77 -18.63 6.31
CA GLU A 114 -0.14 -17.46 6.94
C GLU A 114 1.02 -16.92 6.10
N GLU A 115 1.85 -17.82 5.55
CA GLU A 115 2.96 -17.46 4.66
C GLU A 115 2.46 -16.78 3.39
N ASP A 116 1.40 -17.31 2.76
CA ASP A 116 0.78 -16.70 1.58
C ASP A 116 0.32 -15.27 1.88
N LEU A 117 -0.32 -15.04 3.04
CA LEU A 117 -0.78 -13.69 3.45
C LEU A 117 0.38 -12.73 3.69
N ILE A 118 1.49 -13.19 4.28
CA ILE A 118 2.70 -12.37 4.45
C ILE A 118 3.23 -11.96 3.08
N TYR A 119 3.36 -12.89 2.14
CA TYR A 119 3.82 -12.59 0.78
C TYR A 119 2.87 -11.64 0.05
N ILE A 120 1.56 -11.86 0.14
CA ILE A 120 0.54 -10.97 -0.46
C ILE A 120 0.72 -9.55 0.06
N ARG A 121 0.88 -9.37 1.38
CA ARG A 121 1.09 -8.06 2.01
C ARG A 121 2.36 -7.38 1.49
N ASP A 122 3.48 -8.08 1.46
CA ASP A 122 4.75 -7.51 1.02
C ASP A 122 4.71 -7.07 -0.44
N ILE A 123 4.04 -7.84 -1.30
CA ILE A 123 3.84 -7.48 -2.70
C ILE A 123 2.96 -6.24 -2.82
N ILE A 124 1.83 -6.19 -2.11
CA ILE A 124 0.92 -5.05 -2.13
C ILE A 124 1.61 -3.79 -1.60
N LYS A 125 2.40 -3.88 -0.52
CA LYS A 125 3.20 -2.75 -0.03
C LYS A 125 4.09 -2.18 -1.11
N LYS A 126 4.82 -3.06 -1.80
CA LYS A 126 5.78 -2.67 -2.84
C LYS A 126 5.10 -2.08 -4.08
N GLN A 127 3.97 -2.66 -4.52
CA GLN A 127 3.18 -2.13 -5.64
C GLN A 127 2.63 -0.71 -5.35
N ASN A 128 2.43 -0.37 -4.08
CA ASN A 128 1.79 0.88 -3.64
C ASN A 128 2.73 1.85 -2.90
N PHE A 129 4.05 1.65 -2.98
CA PHE A 129 5.05 2.51 -2.34
C PHE A 129 4.82 2.74 -0.83
N VAL A 130 4.31 1.72 -0.12
CA VAL A 130 4.10 1.78 1.32
C VAL A 130 5.36 1.34 2.04
N ASP A 131 6.07 2.29 2.67
CA ASP A 131 7.28 2.04 3.48
C ASP A 131 6.91 1.81 4.97
N ASP A 132 7.55 0.83 5.62
CA ASP A 132 7.27 0.43 7.00
C ASP A 132 7.56 1.56 8.02
N LYS A 133 8.44 2.50 7.66
CA LYS A 133 8.88 3.60 8.54
C LYS A 133 7.79 4.62 8.88
N ALA A 134 6.67 4.64 8.14
CA ALA A 134 5.55 5.54 8.43
C ALA A 134 4.62 5.02 9.55
N MET A 135 4.72 3.74 9.95
CA MET A 135 3.83 3.14 10.94
C MET A 135 4.39 3.14 12.39
N ASP A 136 5.62 3.59 12.59
CA ASP A 136 6.40 3.29 13.81
C ASP A 136 6.43 4.39 14.89
N LYS A 137 5.42 5.27 14.92
CA LYS A 137 5.31 6.32 15.96
C LYS A 137 4.01 6.21 16.74
N LYS A 138 3.99 5.36 17.77
CA LYS A 138 3.36 5.68 19.07
C LYS A 138 3.75 4.66 20.15
N LYS A 139 4.35 5.18 21.23
CA LYS A 139 4.69 4.43 22.46
C LYS A 139 3.44 4.15 23.30
N PRO A 140 3.47 3.16 24.21
CA PRO A 140 2.22 2.66 24.76
C PRO A 140 2.06 2.58 26.28
N ALA A 141 0.79 2.49 26.72
CA ALA A 141 0.39 2.27 28.12
C ALA A 141 -0.94 1.46 28.24
N ASN A 142 -1.06 0.74 29.36
CA ASN A 142 -1.63 -0.60 29.54
C ASN A 142 -3.19 -0.75 29.61
N SER A 143 -3.62 -2.03 29.73
CA SER A 143 -4.84 -2.63 30.37
C SER A 143 -5.92 -3.34 29.50
N LYS A 144 -6.15 -4.62 29.89
CA LYS A 144 -7.26 -5.62 29.86
C LYS A 144 -8.12 -5.96 28.62
N ALA A 145 -8.48 -7.24 28.50
CA ALA A 145 -9.13 -7.87 27.33
C ALA A 145 -10.55 -7.37 26.93
N GLN A 146 -11.36 -6.82 27.84
CA GLN A 146 -12.60 -6.11 27.46
C GLN A 146 -12.31 -4.69 26.96
N GLU A 147 -11.24 -4.06 27.45
CA GLU A 147 -10.71 -2.85 26.83
C GLU A 147 -10.08 -3.16 25.48
N LEU A 148 -9.57 -4.36 25.21
CA LEU A 148 -9.03 -4.73 23.89
C LEU A 148 -10.12 -4.68 22.80
N LEU A 149 -11.29 -5.29 23.04
CA LEU A 149 -12.43 -5.24 22.12
C LEU A 149 -12.96 -3.81 21.92
N GLU A 150 -13.12 -3.05 23.02
CA GLU A 150 -13.62 -1.67 22.94
C GLU A 150 -12.58 -0.71 22.35
N ARG A 151 -11.28 -1.00 22.53
CA ARG A 151 -10.16 -0.28 21.90
C ARG A 151 -9.97 -0.70 20.45
N MET A 152 -10.28 -1.94 20.05
CA MET A 152 -10.36 -2.39 18.66
C MET A 152 -11.48 -1.65 17.91
N ARG A 153 -12.64 -1.47 18.55
CA ARG A 153 -13.75 -0.64 18.03
C ARG A 153 -13.33 0.83 17.86
N LYS A 154 -12.64 1.40 18.86
CA LYS A 154 -12.08 2.77 18.79
C LYS A 154 -10.89 2.90 17.83
N ALA A 155 -10.16 1.83 17.56
CA ALA A 155 -9.07 1.81 16.60
C ALA A 155 -9.60 1.83 15.17
N LYS A 156 -10.69 1.11 14.87
CA LYS A 156 -11.45 1.29 13.61
C LYS A 156 -11.84 2.76 13.41
N GLU A 157 -12.39 3.41 14.45
CA GLU A 157 -12.75 4.82 14.40
C GLU A 157 -11.53 5.77 14.27
N LYS A 158 -10.39 5.45 14.90
CA LYS A 158 -9.14 6.21 14.77
C LYS A 158 -8.48 6.05 13.40
N ILE A 159 -8.56 4.88 12.76
CA ILE A 159 -8.08 4.65 11.39
C ILE A 159 -8.89 5.51 10.43
N ALA A 160 -10.23 5.49 10.56
CA ALA A 160 -11.13 6.35 9.80
C ALA A 160 -10.87 7.86 10.04
N LYS A 161 -10.57 8.27 11.26
CA LYS A 161 -10.24 9.68 11.59
C LYS A 161 -8.84 10.11 11.13
N ARG A 162 -7.83 9.23 11.16
CA ARG A 162 -6.49 9.54 10.65
C ARG A 162 -6.47 9.71 9.13
N GLN A 163 -7.39 9.07 8.42
CA GLN A 163 -7.62 9.34 6.99
C GLN A 163 -8.11 10.77 6.76
N GLN A 164 -8.92 11.32 7.68
CA GLN A 164 -9.42 12.71 7.63
C GLN A 164 -8.41 13.77 8.11
N GLU A 165 -7.40 13.41 8.91
CA GLU A 165 -6.44 14.37 9.49
C GLU A 165 -5.19 14.62 8.61
N LYS A 166 -4.97 13.87 7.52
CA LYS A 166 -3.82 14.05 6.62
C LYS A 166 -3.92 15.31 5.74
N ASP A 167 -5.06 15.99 5.72
CA ASP A 167 -5.36 17.15 4.86
C ASP A 167 -4.63 18.47 5.24
N LYS A 168 -3.65 18.45 6.16
CA LYS A 168 -2.97 19.68 6.65
C LYS A 168 -1.56 19.93 6.13
N LYS A 169 -1.01 19.06 5.27
CA LYS A 169 0.16 19.37 4.42
C LYS A 169 -0.33 19.42 2.98
N LYS A 170 0.20 20.33 2.15
CA LYS A 170 0.01 20.31 0.69
C LYS A 170 0.65 19.05 0.12
N THR A 171 0.04 17.90 0.34
CA THR A 171 0.38 16.63 -0.28
C THR A 171 -0.38 16.55 -1.59
N LEU A 172 0.31 16.25 -2.68
CA LEU A 172 -0.34 15.99 -3.96
C LEU A 172 -1.31 14.82 -3.80
N SER A 173 -2.54 14.99 -4.28
CA SER A 173 -3.55 13.94 -4.36
C SER A 173 -3.21 12.94 -5.47
N LEU A 174 -3.90 11.79 -5.49
CA LEU A 174 -3.77 10.83 -6.58
C LEU A 174 -4.12 11.47 -7.93
N LEU A 175 -5.13 12.34 -7.97
CA LEU A 175 -5.51 13.09 -9.17
C LEU A 175 -4.38 14.02 -9.62
N ASP A 176 -3.79 14.80 -8.71
CA ASP A 176 -2.68 15.71 -9.07
C ASP A 176 -1.50 14.94 -9.67
N ILE A 177 -1.14 13.79 -9.09
CA ILE A 177 -0.05 12.94 -9.58
C ILE A 177 -0.42 12.35 -10.95
N THR A 178 -1.65 11.89 -11.11
CA THR A 178 -2.18 11.35 -12.37
C THR A 178 -2.14 12.40 -13.47
N GLU A 179 -2.57 13.62 -13.20
CA GLU A 179 -2.54 14.74 -14.14
C GLU A 179 -1.10 15.10 -14.52
N ILE A 180 -0.20 15.22 -13.55
CA ILE A 180 1.22 15.52 -13.82
C ILE A 180 1.82 14.46 -14.75
N VAL A 181 1.60 13.18 -14.46
CA VAL A 181 2.13 12.11 -15.32
C VAL A 181 1.48 12.14 -16.70
N ALA A 182 0.16 12.30 -16.79
CA ALA A 182 -0.55 12.34 -18.07
C ALA A 182 -0.12 13.50 -18.97
N CYS A 183 0.22 14.66 -18.39
CA CYS A 183 0.56 15.87 -19.13
C CYS A 183 2.06 15.98 -19.47
N TYR A 184 2.94 15.47 -18.62
CA TYR A 184 4.38 15.71 -18.72
C TYR A 184 5.23 14.47 -19.01
N ALA A 185 4.69 13.26 -18.86
CA ALA A 185 5.41 12.06 -19.27
C ALA A 185 5.35 11.85 -20.79
N GLU A 186 6.47 11.45 -21.38
CA GLU A 186 6.58 11.20 -22.81
C GLU A 186 5.69 10.01 -23.22
N ASN A 187 4.89 10.19 -24.29
CA ASN A 187 3.99 9.18 -24.87
C ASN A 187 2.80 8.74 -24.00
N LEU A 188 2.55 9.43 -22.88
CA LEU A 188 1.31 9.30 -22.13
C LEU A 188 0.36 10.46 -22.48
N ASP A 189 -0.92 10.23 -22.23
CA ASP A 189 -1.97 11.22 -22.39
C ASP A 189 -3.10 10.92 -21.38
N PRO A 190 -4.05 11.85 -21.17
CA PRO A 190 -5.15 11.65 -20.23
C PRO A 190 -6.06 10.45 -20.51
N PHE A 191 -5.97 9.79 -21.68
CA PHE A 191 -6.73 8.58 -21.98
C PHE A 191 -5.93 7.31 -21.66
N LYS A 192 -4.60 7.34 -21.78
CA LYS A 192 -3.73 6.18 -21.51
C LYS A 192 -3.30 6.05 -20.05
N VAL A 193 -3.35 7.14 -19.28
CA VAL A 193 -2.86 7.15 -17.89
C VAL A 193 -3.62 6.17 -16.99
N TRP A 194 -4.87 5.85 -17.33
CA TRP A 194 -5.72 4.92 -16.59
C TRP A 194 -5.23 3.47 -16.62
N ASP A 195 -4.50 3.09 -17.68
CA ASP A 195 -3.92 1.74 -17.83
C ASP A 195 -2.67 1.54 -16.97
N LEU A 196 -2.13 2.61 -16.38
CA LEU A 196 -0.97 2.52 -15.52
C LEU A 196 -1.35 1.87 -14.20
N THR A 197 -0.51 0.95 -13.73
CA THR A 197 -0.52 0.48 -12.34
C THR A 197 -0.10 1.61 -11.40
N VAL A 198 -0.52 1.54 -10.13
CA VAL A 198 -0.07 2.45 -9.08
C VAL A 198 1.46 2.55 -9.08
N TYR A 199 2.14 1.42 -9.21
CA TYR A 199 3.60 1.40 -9.25
C TYR A 199 4.17 2.21 -10.42
N GLN A 200 3.65 2.00 -11.63
CA GLN A 200 4.09 2.71 -12.84
C GLN A 200 3.80 4.21 -12.78
N LEU A 201 2.66 4.61 -12.20
CA LEU A 201 2.31 6.01 -12.00
C LEU A 201 3.34 6.69 -11.09
N TYR A 202 3.56 6.15 -9.89
CA TYR A 202 4.49 6.73 -8.92
C TYR A 202 5.94 6.69 -9.42
N MET A 203 6.38 5.63 -10.11
CA MET A 203 7.70 5.58 -10.73
C MET A 203 7.87 6.68 -11.80
N SER A 204 6.87 6.86 -12.65
CA SER A 204 6.89 7.91 -13.68
C SER A 204 6.96 9.29 -13.03
N PHE A 205 6.15 9.52 -11.99
CA PHE A 205 6.14 10.77 -11.24
C PHE A 205 7.50 11.06 -10.58
N ILE A 206 8.10 10.10 -9.88
CA ILE A 206 9.42 10.25 -9.25
C ILE A 206 10.48 10.57 -10.31
N ARG A 207 10.45 9.88 -11.46
CA ARG A 207 11.41 10.13 -12.56
C ARG A 207 11.23 11.53 -13.16
N LEU A 208 10.00 12.00 -13.32
CA LEU A 208 9.73 13.38 -13.73
C LEU A 208 10.30 14.38 -12.73
N GLN A 209 10.09 14.19 -11.43
CA GLN A 209 10.64 15.06 -10.40
C GLN A 209 12.18 15.08 -10.40
N MET A 210 12.82 13.92 -10.58
CA MET A 210 14.28 13.83 -10.69
C MET A 210 14.80 14.57 -11.93
N LYS A 211 14.12 14.44 -13.07
CA LYS A 211 14.48 15.15 -14.32
C LYS A 211 14.32 16.66 -14.14
N ASP A 212 13.18 17.11 -13.63
CA ASP A 212 12.88 18.53 -13.40
C ASP A 212 13.87 19.17 -12.41
N THR A 213 14.16 18.48 -11.30
CA THR A 213 15.16 18.93 -10.32
C THR A 213 16.55 19.04 -10.96
N TYR A 214 16.95 18.05 -11.74
CA TYR A 214 18.24 18.06 -12.43
C TYR A 214 18.32 19.21 -13.44
N GLU A 215 17.30 19.41 -14.26
CA GLU A 215 17.26 20.50 -15.26
C GLU A 215 17.28 21.88 -14.60
N THR A 216 16.52 22.05 -13.52
CA THR A 216 16.48 23.26 -12.70
C THR A 216 17.85 23.56 -12.10
N ASN A 217 18.48 22.57 -11.45
CA ASN A 217 19.81 22.74 -10.86
C ASN A 217 20.87 23.04 -11.92
N ARG A 218 20.79 22.39 -13.10
CA ARG A 218 21.68 22.67 -14.23
C ARG A 218 21.58 24.12 -14.69
N LEU A 219 20.36 24.66 -14.77
CA LEU A 219 20.13 26.04 -15.17
C LEU A 219 20.61 27.04 -14.11
N MET A 220 20.50 26.68 -12.82
CA MET A 220 20.98 27.52 -11.71
C MET A 220 22.49 27.47 -11.52
N LEU A 221 23.19 26.46 -12.06
CA LEU A 221 24.62 26.24 -11.86
C LEU A 221 25.50 27.48 -12.13
N PRO A 222 25.31 28.28 -13.20
CA PRO A 222 26.10 29.50 -13.44
C PRO A 222 25.88 30.61 -12.40
N HIS A 223 24.78 30.52 -11.65
CA HIS A 223 24.39 31.49 -10.62
C HIS A 223 24.65 30.99 -9.20
N ALA A 224 25.05 29.73 -9.04
CA ALA A 224 25.40 29.15 -7.75
C ALA A 224 26.75 29.69 -7.29
N ALA A 225 26.76 30.33 -6.12
CA ALA A 225 27.97 30.97 -5.58
C ALA A 225 28.88 30.01 -4.80
N SER A 226 28.45 28.77 -4.52
CA SER A 226 29.22 27.81 -3.71
C SER A 226 29.81 26.68 -4.54
N GLU A 227 31.09 26.39 -4.31
CA GLU A 227 31.79 25.23 -4.87
C GLU A 227 31.12 23.91 -4.45
N ASP A 228 30.53 23.87 -3.25
CA ASP A 228 29.78 22.71 -2.73
C ASP A 228 28.56 22.36 -3.60
N PHE A 229 27.80 23.35 -4.07
CA PHE A 229 26.64 23.11 -4.94
C PHE A 229 27.05 22.53 -6.30
N ALA A 230 28.17 23.01 -6.86
CA ALA A 230 28.69 22.50 -8.13
C ALA A 230 29.15 21.04 -8.01
N LYS A 231 29.74 20.67 -6.87
CA LYS A 231 30.15 19.28 -6.59
C LYS A 231 28.95 18.36 -6.38
N ASP A 232 27.97 18.76 -5.57
CA ASP A 232 26.74 17.99 -5.34
C ASP A 232 25.91 17.81 -6.63
N PHE A 233 25.92 18.80 -7.52
CA PHE A 233 25.29 18.70 -8.83
C PHE A 233 25.96 17.66 -9.74
N GLN A 234 27.29 17.58 -9.76
CA GLN A 234 28.02 16.59 -10.57
C GLN A 234 27.71 15.14 -10.13
N GLU A 235 27.44 14.95 -8.85
CA GLU A 235 27.10 13.65 -8.27
C GLU A 235 25.60 13.30 -8.43
N SER A 236 24.73 14.28 -8.70
CA SER A 236 23.29 14.10 -8.83
C SER A 236 22.82 14.11 -10.29
N HIS A 237 22.75 12.93 -10.91
CA HIS A 237 22.14 12.75 -12.23
C HIS A 237 20.73 12.16 -12.11
N TRP A 238 19.80 12.55 -13.00
CA TRP A 238 18.41 12.06 -13.02
C TRP A 238 18.29 10.53 -13.23
N ALA A 239 19.32 9.92 -13.83
CA ALA A 239 19.43 8.48 -14.02
C ALA A 239 19.94 7.71 -12.78
N SER A 240 20.15 8.39 -11.66
CA SER A 240 20.54 7.76 -10.39
C SER A 240 19.49 6.76 -9.91
N LYS A 241 19.93 5.84 -9.04
CA LYS A 241 19.08 4.79 -8.48
C LYS A 241 17.99 5.41 -7.61
N ILE A 242 16.73 5.02 -7.84
CA ILE A 242 15.62 5.34 -6.94
C ILE A 242 15.72 4.35 -5.77
N ASN A 243 15.80 4.87 -4.55
CA ASN A 243 15.64 4.07 -3.34
C ASN A 243 14.15 3.92 -3.08
N THR A 244 13.59 2.79 -3.51
CA THR A 244 12.22 2.35 -3.18
C THR A 244 12.24 1.36 -2.03
#